data_AF-A0A811RUE9-F1
#
_entry.id   AF-A0A811RUE9-F1
#
_cell.length_a   1.000
_cell.length_b   1.000
_cell.length_c   1.000
_cell.angle_alpha   90.00
_cell.angle_beta   90.00
_cell.angle_gamma   90.00
#
_symmetry.space_group_name_H-M   'P 1'
#
loop_
_entity.id
_entity.type
_entity.pdbx_description
1 polymer ?
#
loop_
_entity_poly.entity_id
_entity_poly.type
_entity_poly.pdbx_seq_one_letter_code
_entity_poly.pdbx_strand_id
1 'polypeptide(L)'
;MASPRHPGVVLVPRCPVIFNATNWGDFVVHMEVNMDGQLSWGYLTGERICPPRPLLPTSTTYPPDADDDAKNALLEAFEAEMESYQSDLGVYETWLREEKSAKAILLASMEVDLSLSLRGLATSHLMWDHLRRSYEIRNEAMYLAVVEEAQSLRQLDSTVEDVHRQMTVV
;
A
#
# COMPACT_ATOMS: atom_id res chain seq x y z
N MET A 1 -9.71 -5.55 42.45
CA MET A 1 -10.78 -5.68 41.45
C MET A 1 -10.20 -5.30 40.09
N ALA A 2 -10.16 -6.24 39.15
CA ALA A 2 -9.63 -6.01 37.81
C ALA A 2 -10.71 -5.31 36.96
N SER A 3 -10.35 -4.21 36.30
CA SER A 3 -11.25 -3.49 35.39
C SER A 3 -11.42 -4.31 34.10
N PRO A 4 -12.61 -4.33 33.47
CA PRO A 4 -12.83 -5.09 32.24
C PRO A 4 -12.04 -4.43 31.10
N ARG A 5 -11.20 -5.20 30.39
CA ARG A 5 -10.66 -4.77 29.09
C ARG A 5 -11.85 -4.60 28.14
N HIS A 6 -12.09 -3.39 27.66
CA HIS A 6 -12.95 -3.17 26.51
C HIS A 6 -12.40 -3.95 25.30
N PRO A 7 -13.16 -4.88 24.70
CA PRO A 7 -12.83 -5.43 23.40
C PRO A 7 -13.33 -4.43 22.36
N GLY A 8 -12.44 -3.66 21.74
CA GLY A 8 -12.88 -2.82 20.60
C GLY A 8 -12.03 -1.61 20.20
N VAL A 9 -10.85 -1.37 20.79
CA VAL A 9 -9.97 -0.31 20.26
C VAL A 9 -8.87 -0.97 19.44
N VAL A 10 -9.03 -0.96 18.12
CA VAL A 10 -7.92 -1.21 17.20
C VAL A 10 -6.98 -0.03 17.34
N LEU A 11 -5.84 -0.24 17.98
CA LEU A 11 -4.75 0.74 17.95
C LEU A 11 -4.22 0.73 16.52
N VAL A 12 -4.65 1.71 15.71
CA VAL A 12 -4.06 1.94 14.40
C VAL A 12 -2.70 2.60 14.65
N PRO A 13 -1.57 1.94 14.33
CA PRO A 13 -0.27 2.58 14.43
C PRO A 13 -0.27 3.78 13.49
N ARG A 14 -0.21 4.99 14.05
CA ARG A 14 -0.07 6.19 13.23
C ARG A 14 1.35 6.25 12.72
N CYS A 15 1.51 6.43 11.41
CA CYS A 15 2.80 6.81 10.86
C CYS A 15 3.23 8.13 11.51
N PRO A 16 4.48 8.28 11.96
CA PRO A 16 4.94 9.53 12.58
C PRO A 16 4.96 10.70 11.59
N VAL A 17 4.94 10.43 10.28
CA VAL A 17 4.84 11.43 9.23
C VAL A 17 3.40 11.47 8.70
N ILE A 18 2.84 12.68 8.66
CA ILE A 18 1.57 12.96 7.97
C ILE A 18 1.89 13.47 6.57
N PHE A 19 1.40 12.77 5.55
CA PHE A 19 1.54 13.18 4.16
C PHE A 19 0.71 14.42 3.85
N ASN A 20 1.36 15.44 3.28
CA ASN A 20 0.77 16.75 2.99
C ASN A 20 1.00 17.21 1.53
N ALA A 21 1.08 16.25 0.59
CA ALA A 21 1.40 16.47 -0.82
C ALA A 21 2.83 16.92 -1.15
N THR A 22 3.56 17.54 -0.23
CA THR A 22 4.91 18.09 -0.49
C THR A 22 6.05 17.20 0.01
N ASN A 23 5.76 16.29 0.93
CA ASN A 23 6.73 15.42 1.61
C ASN A 23 6.70 13.97 1.11
N TRP A 24 6.52 13.75 -0.20
CA TRP A 24 6.38 12.40 -0.77
C TRP A 24 7.54 11.46 -0.42
N GLY A 25 8.79 11.91 -0.55
CA GLY A 25 9.97 11.08 -0.24
C GLY A 25 9.97 10.58 1.21
N ASP A 26 9.80 11.50 2.16
CA ASP A 26 9.75 11.13 3.59
C ASP A 26 8.57 10.21 3.89
N PHE A 27 7.41 10.50 3.30
CA PHE A 27 6.22 9.66 3.46
C PHE A 27 6.46 8.24 2.98
N VAL A 28 7.06 8.05 1.81
CA VAL A 28 7.34 6.72 1.25
C VAL A 28 8.24 5.91 2.20
N VAL A 29 9.34 6.49 2.66
CA VAL A 29 10.28 5.82 3.58
C VAL A 29 9.59 5.37 4.87
N HIS A 30 8.75 6.23 5.45
CA HIS A 30 8.05 5.87 6.69
C HIS A 30 6.93 4.86 6.47
N MET A 31 6.27 4.90 5.32
CA MET A 31 5.25 3.91 4.97
C MET A 31 5.88 2.54 4.74
N GLU A 32 7.03 2.47 4.08
CA GLU A 32 7.80 1.24 3.92
C GLU A 32 8.11 0.62 5.28
N VAL A 33 8.78 1.36 6.18
CA VAL A 33 9.14 0.85 7.52
C VAL A 33 7.90 0.43 8.33
N ASN A 34 6.82 1.22 8.30
CA ASN A 34 5.63 0.94 9.09
C ASN A 34 4.81 -0.26 8.57
N MET A 35 4.78 -0.47 7.25
CA MET A 35 4.00 -1.52 6.61
C MET A 35 4.77 -2.80 6.33
N ASP A 36 6.10 -2.73 6.20
CA ASP A 36 6.98 -3.88 6.03
C ASP A 36 6.98 -4.76 7.30
N GLY A 37 7.02 -4.13 8.48
CA GLY A 37 6.84 -4.83 9.76
C GLY A 37 5.48 -5.52 9.92
N GLN A 38 4.52 -5.23 9.05
CA GLN A 38 3.18 -5.85 9.01
C GLN A 38 2.97 -6.73 7.76
N LEU A 39 4.04 -7.02 7.00
CA LEU A 39 4.03 -7.80 5.75
C LEU A 39 3.07 -7.29 4.67
N SER A 40 2.63 -6.03 4.81
CA SER A 40 1.63 -5.40 3.94
C SER A 40 2.25 -4.56 2.83
N TRP A 41 3.51 -4.17 2.99
CA TRP A 41 4.24 -3.33 2.03
C TRP A 41 4.29 -3.95 0.63
N GLY A 42 4.65 -5.24 0.52
CA GLY A 42 4.72 -5.90 -0.79
C GLY A 42 3.38 -5.96 -1.55
N TYR A 43 2.26 -6.08 -0.83
CA TYR A 43 0.93 -5.99 -1.47
C TYR A 43 0.59 -4.56 -1.89
N LEU A 44 1.04 -3.58 -1.10
CA LEU A 44 0.84 -2.16 -1.38
C LEU A 44 1.58 -1.73 -2.64
N THR A 45 2.85 -2.08 -2.77
CA THR A 45 3.68 -1.74 -3.94
C THR A 45 3.32 -2.57 -5.16
N GLY A 46 2.71 -3.74 -4.96
CA GLY A 46 2.37 -4.70 -6.01
C GLY A 46 3.46 -5.74 -6.27
N GLU A 47 4.51 -5.77 -5.44
CA GLU A 47 5.53 -6.83 -5.47
C GLU A 47 4.95 -8.20 -5.11
N ARG A 48 3.93 -8.24 -4.25
CA ARG A 48 3.18 -9.44 -3.90
C ARG A 48 1.81 -9.40 -4.54
N ILE A 49 1.41 -10.53 -5.12
CA ILE A 49 0.10 -10.70 -5.73
C ILE A 49 -0.92 -10.93 -4.62
N CYS A 50 -2.00 -10.14 -4.61
CA CYS A 50 -3.13 -10.35 -3.71
C CYS A 50 -3.73 -11.75 -3.93
N PRO A 51 -3.94 -12.55 -2.87
CA PRO A 51 -4.58 -13.85 -2.99
C PRO A 51 -5.95 -13.74 -3.67
N PRO A 52 -6.27 -14.59 -4.65
CA PRO A 52 -7.59 -14.62 -5.23
C PRO A 52 -8.60 -15.10 -4.19
N ARG A 53 -9.87 -14.66 -4.33
CA ARG A 53 -10.95 -15.20 -3.51
C ARG A 53 -11.16 -16.68 -3.88
N PRO A 54 -11.06 -17.63 -2.93
CA PRO A 54 -11.28 -19.03 -3.22
C PRO A 54 -12.72 -19.29 -3.65
N LEU A 55 -12.89 -20.24 -4.57
CA LEU A 55 -14.19 -20.68 -5.05
C LEU A 55 -14.60 -21.93 -4.27
N LEU A 56 -15.85 -21.95 -3.81
CA LEU A 56 -16.38 -23.10 -3.09
C LEU A 56 -16.46 -24.32 -4.04
N PRO A 57 -15.90 -25.48 -3.65
CA PRO A 57 -16.01 -26.71 -4.42
C PRO A 57 -17.47 -27.07 -4.70
N THR A 58 -17.74 -27.56 -5.90
CA THR A 58 -19.09 -27.98 -6.30
C THR A 58 -19.37 -29.37 -5.75
N SER A 59 -20.57 -29.59 -5.20
CA SER A 59 -20.96 -30.90 -4.70
C SER A 59 -20.93 -31.96 -5.81
N THR A 60 -20.32 -33.09 -5.52
CA THR A 60 -20.18 -34.18 -6.48
C THR A 60 -21.52 -34.82 -6.78
N THR A 61 -21.82 -35.00 -8.07
CA THR A 61 -22.98 -35.77 -8.53
C THR A 61 -22.52 -37.19 -8.85
N TYR A 62 -23.14 -38.18 -8.20
CA TYR A 62 -22.83 -39.58 -8.48
C TYR A 62 -23.50 -40.05 -9.77
N PRO A 63 -22.77 -40.75 -10.65
CA PRO A 63 -23.38 -41.49 -11.74
C PRO A 63 -24.39 -42.53 -11.22
N PRO A 64 -25.52 -42.74 -11.91
CA PRO A 64 -26.59 -43.65 -11.45
C PRO A 64 -26.14 -45.11 -11.38
N ASP A 65 -25.07 -45.48 -12.09
CA ASP A 65 -24.47 -46.81 -12.18
C ASP A 65 -23.11 -46.91 -11.47
N ALA A 66 -22.70 -45.89 -10.72
CA ALA A 66 -21.44 -45.92 -9.98
C ALA A 66 -21.46 -47.00 -8.89
N ASP A 67 -20.44 -47.86 -8.91
CA ASP A 67 -20.14 -48.76 -7.81
C ASP A 67 -19.60 -48.00 -6.58
N ASP A 68 -19.46 -48.71 -5.46
CA ASP A 68 -19.06 -48.09 -4.20
C ASP A 68 -17.62 -47.59 -4.23
N ASP A 69 -16.73 -48.22 -5.00
CA ASP A 69 -15.34 -47.77 -5.16
C ASP A 69 -15.29 -46.44 -5.93
N ALA A 70 -16.07 -46.30 -7.00
CA ALA A 70 -16.20 -45.06 -7.76
C ALA A 70 -16.83 -43.95 -6.93
N LYS A 71 -17.82 -44.26 -6.08
CA LYS A 71 -18.40 -43.27 -5.16
C LYS A 71 -17.42 -42.82 -4.09
N ASN A 72 -16.64 -43.74 -3.52
CA ASN A 72 -15.61 -43.41 -2.54
C ASN A 72 -14.51 -42.54 -3.16
N ALA A 73 -14.03 -42.88 -4.36
CA ALA A 73 -13.03 -42.06 -5.06
C ALA A 73 -13.54 -40.63 -5.34
N LEU A 74 -14.82 -40.48 -5.72
CA LEU A 74 -15.45 -39.18 -5.92
C LEU A 74 -15.62 -38.38 -4.61
N LEU A 75 -15.85 -39.07 -3.50
CA LEU A 75 -15.93 -38.45 -2.18
C LEU A 75 -14.53 -38.00 -1.69
N GLU A 76 -13.53 -38.86 -1.80
CA GLU A 76 -12.14 -38.55 -1.46
C GLU A 76 -11.61 -37.35 -2.25
N ALA A 77 -11.90 -37.29 -3.56
CA ALA A 77 -11.53 -36.14 -4.40
C ALA A 77 -12.20 -34.83 -3.93
N PHE A 78 -13.48 -34.89 -3.58
CA PHE A 78 -14.20 -33.73 -3.04
C PHE A 78 -13.69 -33.30 -1.67
N GLU A 79 -13.37 -34.24 -0.78
CA GLU A 79 -12.78 -33.95 0.52
C GLU A 79 -11.41 -33.28 0.37
N ALA A 80 -10.57 -33.76 -0.56
CA ALA A 80 -9.28 -33.13 -0.87
C ALA A 80 -9.45 -31.71 -1.45
N GLU A 81 -10.43 -31.49 -2.33
CA GLU A 81 -10.75 -30.16 -2.86
C GLU A 81 -11.26 -29.23 -1.75
N MET A 82 -12.05 -29.75 -0.82
CA MET A 82 -12.56 -29.02 0.34
C MET A 82 -11.43 -28.62 1.30
N GLU A 83 -10.46 -29.51 1.54
CA GLU A 83 -9.28 -29.22 2.35
C GLU A 83 -8.44 -28.09 1.70
N SER A 84 -8.22 -28.16 0.39
CA SER A 84 -7.53 -27.09 -0.36
C SER A 84 -8.30 -25.76 -0.24
N TYR A 85 -9.62 -25.78 -0.46
CA TYR A 85 -10.46 -24.59 -0.34
C TYR A 85 -10.38 -23.95 1.05
N GLN A 86 -10.43 -24.75 2.11
CA GLN A 86 -10.33 -24.24 3.48
C GLN A 86 -8.97 -23.61 3.77
N SER A 87 -7.90 -24.22 3.28
CA SER A 87 -6.54 -23.69 3.37
C SER A 87 -6.43 -22.33 2.67
N ASP A 88 -6.87 -22.27 1.41
CA ASP A 88 -6.87 -21.04 0.61
C ASP A 88 -7.77 -19.95 1.21
N LEU A 89 -8.90 -20.34 1.80
CA LEU A 89 -9.82 -19.42 2.49
C LEU A 89 -9.14 -18.80 3.71
N GLY A 90 -8.39 -19.58 4.49
CA GLY A 90 -7.62 -19.08 5.63
C GLY A 90 -6.57 -18.04 5.20
N VAL A 91 -5.88 -18.29 4.09
CA VAL A 91 -4.91 -17.34 3.50
C VAL A 91 -5.63 -16.06 3.06
N TYR A 92 -6.73 -16.18 2.34
CA TYR A 92 -7.51 -15.04 1.83
C TYR A 92 -8.10 -14.19 2.97
N GLU A 93 -8.62 -14.80 4.03
CA GLU A 93 -9.16 -14.08 5.19
C GLU A 93 -8.07 -13.35 5.99
N THR A 94 -6.90 -13.96 6.11
CA THR A 94 -5.71 -13.33 6.71
C THR A 94 -5.32 -12.10 5.91
N TRP A 95 -5.18 -12.25 4.59
CA TRP A 95 -4.89 -11.12 3.70
C TRP A 95 -5.96 -10.03 3.79
N LEU A 96 -7.25 -10.37 3.87
CA LEU A 96 -8.32 -9.37 3.97
C LEU A 96 -8.21 -8.52 5.25
N ARG A 97 -7.67 -9.09 6.34
CA ARG A 97 -7.38 -8.37 7.58
C ARG A 97 -6.21 -7.42 7.40
N GLU A 98 -5.12 -7.89 6.78
CA GLU A 98 -3.94 -7.08 6.46
C GLU A 98 -4.32 -5.92 5.54
N GLU A 99 -5.13 -6.18 4.52
CA GLU A 99 -5.63 -5.18 3.57
C GLU A 99 -6.47 -4.10 4.27
N LYS A 100 -7.33 -4.47 5.21
CA LYS A 100 -8.07 -3.50 6.04
C LYS A 100 -7.13 -2.67 6.92
N SER A 101 -6.11 -3.30 7.51
CA SER A 101 -5.09 -2.59 8.31
C SER A 101 -4.33 -1.59 7.45
N ALA A 102 -3.86 -2.02 6.27
CA ALA A 102 -3.10 -1.19 5.36
C ALA A 102 -3.88 0.05 4.91
N LYS A 103 -5.16 -0.11 4.53
CA LYS A 103 -6.04 1.02 4.21
C LYS A 103 -6.19 1.99 5.39
N ALA A 104 -6.39 1.47 6.59
CA ALA A 104 -6.56 2.29 7.78
C ALA A 104 -5.29 3.10 8.08
N ILE A 105 -4.11 2.48 7.99
CA ILE A 105 -2.82 3.14 8.20
C ILE A 105 -2.61 4.22 7.14
N LEU A 106 -2.81 3.92 5.85
CA LEU A 106 -2.69 4.90 4.78
C LEU A 106 -3.56 6.12 5.02
N LEU A 107 -4.87 5.92 5.22
CA LEU A 107 -5.82 7.00 5.42
C LEU A 107 -5.52 7.82 6.69
N ALA A 108 -5.02 7.17 7.75
CA ALA A 108 -4.65 7.85 8.99
C ALA A 108 -3.31 8.60 8.91
N SER A 109 -2.50 8.36 7.87
CA SER A 109 -1.14 8.90 7.72
C SER A 109 -1.05 10.03 6.70
N MET A 110 -2.17 10.66 6.38
CA MET A 110 -2.23 11.78 5.44
C MET A 110 -3.27 12.83 5.86
N GLU A 111 -3.14 14.02 5.31
CA GLU A 111 -4.15 15.06 5.48
C GLU A 111 -5.52 14.60 4.97
N VAL A 112 -6.58 15.13 5.60
CA VAL A 112 -7.95 14.68 5.36
C VAL A 112 -8.36 14.84 3.90
N ASP A 113 -8.03 15.95 3.25
CA ASP A 113 -8.39 16.21 1.86
C ASP A 113 -7.74 15.20 0.90
N LEU A 114 -6.49 14.80 1.18
CA LEU A 114 -5.80 13.76 0.43
C LEU A 114 -6.44 12.40 0.68
N SER A 115 -6.79 12.08 1.93
CA SER A 115 -7.45 10.82 2.27
C SER A 115 -8.81 10.66 1.57
N LEU A 116 -9.54 11.77 1.39
CA LEU A 116 -10.83 11.79 0.69
C LEU A 116 -10.68 11.51 -0.80
N SER A 117 -9.57 11.93 -1.43
CA SER A 117 -9.31 11.63 -2.84
C SER A 117 -9.14 10.13 -3.12
N LEU A 118 -8.74 9.36 -2.12
CA LEU A 118 -8.56 7.92 -2.21
C LEU A 118 -9.85 7.14 -1.91
N ARG A 119 -10.89 7.83 -1.43
CA ARG A 119 -12.17 7.21 -1.06
C ARG A 119 -12.83 6.61 -2.30
N GLY A 120 -13.06 5.31 -2.25
CA GLY A 120 -13.70 4.56 -3.35
C GLY A 120 -12.73 3.67 -4.13
N LEU A 121 -11.42 3.79 -3.91
CA LEU A 121 -10.46 2.85 -4.46
C LEU A 121 -10.57 1.50 -3.74
N ALA A 122 -10.65 0.43 -4.53
CA ALA A 122 -11.03 -0.89 -4.04
C ALA A 122 -9.97 -1.53 -3.15
N THR A 123 -8.69 -1.22 -3.34
CA THR A 123 -7.59 -1.81 -2.57
C THR A 123 -6.55 -0.78 -2.15
N SER A 124 -5.78 -1.09 -1.10
CA SER A 124 -4.65 -0.30 -0.62
C SER A 124 -3.60 -0.12 -1.74
N HIS A 125 -3.36 -1.15 -2.55
CA HIS A 125 -2.53 -1.09 -3.76
C HIS A 125 -2.99 0.01 -4.73
N LEU A 126 -4.28 0.07 -5.07
CA LEU A 126 -4.81 1.10 -5.96
C LEU A 126 -4.69 2.50 -5.35
N MET A 127 -4.87 2.62 -4.03
CA MET A 127 -4.66 3.88 -3.31
C MET A 127 -3.18 4.32 -3.40
N TRP A 128 -2.25 3.39 -3.21
CA TRP A 128 -0.82 3.66 -3.29
C TRP A 128 -0.34 4.01 -4.69
N ASP A 129 -0.78 3.26 -5.70
CA ASP A 129 -0.47 3.54 -7.11
C ASP A 129 -1.01 4.91 -7.55
N HIS A 130 -2.21 5.28 -7.11
CA HIS A 130 -2.76 6.62 -7.35
C HIS A 130 -1.88 7.73 -6.76
N LEU A 131 -1.46 7.58 -5.50
CA LEU A 131 -0.59 8.55 -4.83
C LEU A 131 0.76 8.66 -5.55
N ARG A 132 1.39 7.53 -5.85
CA ARG A 132 2.69 7.48 -6.53
C ARG A 132 2.63 8.22 -7.86
N ARG A 133 1.66 7.89 -8.72
CA ARG A 133 1.48 8.58 -10.02
C ARG A 133 1.24 10.08 -9.88
N SER A 134 0.61 10.52 -8.79
CA SER A 134 0.25 11.91 -8.57
C SER A 134 1.38 12.76 -7.96
N TYR A 135 2.31 12.14 -7.23
CA TYR A 135 3.25 12.88 -6.37
C TYR A 135 4.73 12.57 -6.62
N GLU A 136 5.06 11.42 -7.21
CA GLU A 136 6.45 11.05 -7.51
C GLU A 136 7.08 12.05 -8.50
N ILE A 137 6.52 12.15 -9.71
CA ILE A 137 7.02 13.05 -10.75
C ILE A 137 6.89 14.53 -10.34
N ARG A 138 5.79 14.88 -9.64
CA ARG A 138 5.51 16.27 -9.28
C ARG A 138 6.49 16.81 -8.23
N ASN A 139 6.84 16.01 -7.22
CA ASN A 139 7.78 16.46 -6.20
C ASN A 139 9.23 16.43 -6.69
N GLU A 140 9.60 15.49 -7.57
CA GLU A 140 10.92 15.52 -8.23
C GLU A 140 11.09 16.78 -9.09
N ALA A 141 10.10 17.12 -9.92
CA ALA A 141 10.13 18.32 -10.74
C ALA A 141 10.14 19.60 -9.91
N MET A 142 9.37 19.66 -8.82
CA MET A 142 9.36 20.79 -7.90
C MET A 142 10.71 20.96 -7.19
N TYR A 143 11.33 19.87 -6.73
CA TYR A 143 12.66 19.90 -6.12
C TYR A 143 13.71 20.43 -7.09
N LEU A 144 13.71 19.94 -8.34
CA LEU A 144 14.62 20.42 -9.39
C LEU A 144 14.44 21.91 -9.67
N ALA A 145 13.20 22.40 -9.82
CA ALA A 145 12.92 23.82 -10.05
C ALA A 145 13.45 24.71 -8.91
N VAL A 146 13.25 24.30 -7.65
CA VAL A 146 13.77 25.04 -6.48
C VAL A 146 15.30 25.05 -6.47
N VAL A 147 15.95 23.93 -6.83
CA VAL A 147 17.41 23.86 -6.92
C VAL A 147 17.94 24.76 -8.03
N GLU A 148 17.33 24.76 -9.21
CA GLU A 148 17.70 25.63 -10.33
C GLU A 148 17.54 27.10 -9.99
N GLU A 149 16.43 27.49 -9.36
CA GLU A 149 16.21 28.87 -8.91
C GLU A 149 17.24 29.28 -7.86
N ALA A 150 17.51 28.44 -6.86
CA ALA A 150 18.53 28.71 -5.85
C ALA A 150 19.94 28.84 -6.46
N GLN A 151 20.25 28.06 -7.49
CA GLN A 151 21.50 28.20 -8.25
C GLN A 151 21.53 29.49 -9.06
N SER A 152 20.44 29.87 -9.73
CA SER A 152 20.31 31.14 -10.45
C SER A 152 20.52 32.35 -9.53
N LEU A 153 19.91 32.33 -8.34
CA LEU A 153 20.08 33.39 -7.33
C LEU A 153 21.53 33.49 -6.84
N ARG A 154 22.19 32.35 -6.61
CA ARG A 154 23.62 32.33 -6.24
C ARG A 154 24.52 32.85 -7.36
N GLN A 155 24.19 32.60 -8.63
CA GLN A 155 24.92 33.16 -9.77
C GLN A 155 24.73 34.68 -9.89
N LEU A 156 23.52 35.19 -9.59
CA LEU A 156 23.26 36.62 -9.50
C LEU A 156 24.03 37.28 -8.35
N ASP A 157 24.06 36.66 -7.16
CA ASP A 157 24.84 37.18 -6.03
C ASP A 157 26.35 37.15 -6.26
N SER A 158 26.86 36.21 -7.08
CA SER A 158 28.28 36.13 -7.40
C SER A 158 28.77 37.20 -8.38
N THR A 159 27.92 38.12 -8.84
CA THR A 159 28.25 39.01 -9.98
C THR A 159 28.26 40.50 -9.71
N VAL A 160 27.99 41.01 -8.51
CA VAL A 160 28.16 42.47 -8.30
C VAL A 160 29.65 42.83 -8.22
N GLU A 161 30.44 42.16 -7.37
CA GLU A 161 31.87 42.47 -7.25
C GLU A 161 32.72 42.01 -8.45
N ASP A 162 32.38 40.88 -9.07
CA ASP A 162 33.12 40.37 -10.24
C ASP A 162 32.81 41.16 -11.53
N VAL A 163 31.59 41.67 -11.71
CA VAL A 163 31.26 42.60 -12.81
C VAL A 163 31.95 43.95 -12.58
N HIS A 164 31.98 44.46 -11.35
CA HIS A 164 32.75 45.66 -11.02
C HIS A 164 34.24 45.48 -11.31
N ARG A 165 34.81 44.32 -10.98
CA ARG A 165 36.22 43.98 -11.23
C ARG A 165 36.52 43.79 -12.73
N GLN A 166 35.57 43.28 -13.54
CA GLN A 166 35.71 43.23 -15.00
C GLN A 166 35.60 44.60 -15.67
N MET A 167 34.77 45.51 -15.15
CA MET A 167 34.62 46.87 -15.69
C MET A 167 35.80 47.81 -15.34
N THR A 168 36.59 47.51 -14.30
CA THR A 168 37.77 48.33 -13.93
C THR A 168 39.05 47.96 -14.68
N VAL A 169 39.03 46.92 -15.53
CA VAL A 169 40.18 46.47 -16.33
C VAL A 169 40.14 47.03 -17.77
N VAL A 170 39.18 47.92 -18.10
CA VAL A 170 39.14 48.69 -19.36
C VAL A 170 39.67 50.10 -19.11
#